data_AF-A0A936YSN0-F1
#
_entry.id   AF-A0A936YSN0-F1
#
_cell.length_a   1.000
_cell.length_b   1.000
_cell.length_c   1.000
_cell.angle_alpha   90.00
_cell.angle_beta   90.00
_cell.angle_gamma   90.00
#
_symmetry.space_group_name_H-M   'P 1'
#
loop_
_entity.id
_entity.type
_entity.pdbx_description
1 polymer ?
#
loop_
_entity_poly.entity_id
_entity_poly.type
_entity_poly.pdbx_seq_one_letter_code
_entity_poly.pdbx_strand_id
1 'polypeptide(L)'
;MGSNRRTQREGDIVGDAGIRWRGDVGRRHVSRHAAIELDWADGTYTFRLGLSEIEELERKRDLGIFQIVTRLSPEIRQCRLPDISEVIRLGLIGGGKSPTDALVLVRRYVDERPIDENRDTAYAIALAGLMRVHTSEVEKPSGEPEAAKTDGSISPPSQDQPS
;
A
#
# COMPACT_ATOMS: atom_id res chain seq x y z
N MET A 1 1.66 -60.29 -21.87
CA MET A 1 1.98 -59.31 -20.82
C MET A 1 2.13 -57.96 -21.50
N GLY A 2 1.47 -56.85 -21.19
CA GLY A 2 0.74 -56.39 -20.01
C GLY A 2 0.87 -54.86 -20.07
N SER A 3 -0.25 -54.17 -20.26
CA SER A 3 -0.40 -52.72 -20.46
C SER A 3 0.24 -51.87 -19.35
N ASN A 4 0.78 -50.68 -19.67
CA ASN A 4 0.20 -49.37 -19.28
C ASN A 4 1.18 -48.17 -19.33
N ARG A 5 0.63 -47.08 -19.90
CA ARG A 5 0.70 -45.66 -19.48
C ARG A 5 2.07 -44.96 -19.28
N ARG A 6 2.38 -44.14 -20.31
CA ARG A 6 2.43 -42.66 -20.28
C ARG A 6 2.82 -42.00 -18.95
N THR A 7 3.97 -41.32 -18.95
CA THR A 7 4.27 -40.04 -18.26
C THR A 7 5.60 -39.55 -18.86
N GLN A 8 5.56 -38.76 -19.94
CA GLN A 8 5.66 -37.30 -19.88
C GLN A 8 6.71 -36.85 -18.85
N ARG A 9 7.98 -36.76 -19.29
CA ARG A 9 8.96 -35.87 -18.68
C ARG A 9 9.09 -34.65 -19.58
N GLU A 10 8.28 -33.68 -19.18
CA GLU A 10 8.46 -32.24 -19.22
C GLU A 10 9.89 -31.80 -19.57
N GLY A 11 9.96 -30.90 -20.56
CA GLY A 11 11.18 -30.39 -21.13
C GLY A 11 11.95 -29.49 -20.16
N ASP A 12 13.25 -29.70 -20.15
CA ASP A 12 14.20 -28.65 -19.83
C ASP A 12 14.13 -27.59 -20.94
N ILE A 13 13.43 -26.49 -20.66
CA ILE A 13 13.69 -25.22 -21.32
C ILE A 13 14.35 -24.30 -20.30
N VAL A 14 15.68 -24.26 -20.37
CA VAL A 14 16.49 -23.21 -19.77
C VAL A 14 16.12 -21.90 -20.47
N GLY A 15 15.47 -21.02 -19.73
CA GLY A 15 15.09 -19.67 -20.14
C GLY A 15 15.33 -18.70 -18.98
N ASP A 16 16.10 -17.68 -19.30
CA ASP A 16 16.66 -16.59 -18.48
C ASP A 16 15.61 -15.74 -17.72
N ALA A 17 16.06 -14.98 -16.72
CA ALA A 17 15.33 -14.19 -15.70
C ALA A 17 14.81 -14.97 -14.47
N GLY A 18 15.71 -15.19 -13.49
CA GLY A 18 15.47 -15.86 -12.21
C GLY A 18 14.57 -15.12 -11.21
N ILE A 19 13.29 -14.94 -11.52
CA ILE A 19 12.26 -14.54 -10.55
C ILE A 19 11.60 -15.81 -9.99
N ARG A 20 11.86 -16.12 -8.72
CA ARG A 20 11.25 -17.26 -8.01
C ARG A 20 10.20 -16.76 -7.02
N TRP A 21 8.94 -16.82 -7.41
CA TRP A 21 7.80 -16.55 -6.53
C TRP A 21 7.58 -17.73 -5.56
N ARG A 22 7.57 -17.43 -4.26
CA ARG A 22 7.04 -18.35 -3.23
C ARG A 22 5.99 -17.60 -2.42
N GLY A 23 4.72 -17.91 -2.68
CA GLY A 23 3.61 -17.43 -1.87
C GLY A 23 3.13 -18.54 -0.93
N ASP A 24 3.27 -18.34 0.37
CA ASP A 24 2.29 -18.73 1.39
C ASP A 24 2.68 -18.08 2.72
N VAL A 25 1.78 -17.27 3.30
CA VAL A 25 1.32 -17.34 4.70
C VAL A 25 0.08 -16.45 4.81
N GLY A 26 -1.06 -17.04 5.15
CA GLY A 26 -2.34 -16.36 5.32
C GLY A 26 -2.34 -15.16 6.28
N ARG A 27 -3.07 -14.11 5.91
CA ARG A 27 -3.51 -13.05 6.82
C ARG A 27 -4.69 -12.26 6.23
N ARG A 28 -5.63 -11.88 7.10
CA ARG A 28 -6.87 -11.12 6.83
C ARG A 28 -6.69 -10.02 5.77
N HIS A 29 -7.54 -10.02 4.75
CA HIS A 29 -7.63 -8.97 3.72
C HIS A 29 -8.17 -7.67 4.33
N VAL A 30 -7.28 -6.81 4.79
CA VAL A 30 -7.53 -5.36 4.84
C VAL A 30 -6.99 -4.84 3.51
N SER A 31 -7.86 -4.20 2.72
CA SER A 31 -7.47 -3.63 1.43
C SER A 31 -6.26 -2.69 1.62
N ARG A 32 -5.13 -2.99 0.95
CA ARG A 32 -3.84 -2.29 1.05
C ARG A 32 -3.86 -0.94 0.30
N HIS A 33 -4.90 -0.13 0.50
CA HIS A 33 -4.97 1.20 -0.08
C HIS A 33 -3.76 2.03 0.37
N ALA A 34 -3.19 2.79 -0.57
CA ALA A 34 -2.03 3.68 -0.34
C ALA A 34 -0.74 2.97 0.08
N ALA A 35 -0.62 1.66 -0.13
CA ALA A 35 0.61 0.92 0.15
C ALA A 35 1.50 0.87 -1.11
N ILE A 36 2.78 1.16 -0.93
CA ILE A 36 3.83 1.02 -1.94
C ILE A 36 4.98 0.20 -1.36
N GLU A 37 5.65 -0.58 -2.20
CA GLU A 37 6.88 -1.28 -1.84
C GLU A 37 8.05 -0.62 -2.57
N LEU A 38 9.11 -0.30 -1.83
CA LEU A 38 10.29 0.35 -2.37
C LEU A 38 11.54 -0.38 -1.86
N ASP A 39 12.54 -0.53 -2.73
CA ASP A 39 13.90 -0.81 -2.30
C ASP A 39 14.48 0.47 -1.71
N TRP A 40 14.72 0.45 -0.39
CA TRP A 40 15.15 1.61 0.37
C TRP A 40 16.08 1.18 1.51
N ALA A 41 17.14 1.96 1.71
CA ALA A 41 18.15 1.70 2.72
C ALA A 41 18.78 0.29 2.58
N ASP A 42 18.46 -0.62 3.50
CA ASP A 42 19.05 -1.96 3.60
C ASP A 42 18.13 -3.10 3.16
N GLY A 43 17.01 -2.79 2.48
CA GLY A 43 16.14 -3.82 1.92
C GLY A 43 14.90 -3.28 1.23
N THR A 44 13.94 -4.18 1.02
CA THR A 44 12.62 -3.83 0.48
C THR A 44 11.66 -3.57 1.64
N TYR A 45 11.01 -2.42 1.61
CA TYR A 45 10.08 -1.98 2.65
C TYR A 45 8.72 -1.65 2.06
N THR A 46 7.67 -2.09 2.75
CA THR A 46 6.31 -1.60 2.52
C THR A 46 6.13 -0.29 3.28
N PHE A 47 5.69 0.74 2.57
CA PHE A 47 5.27 2.01 3.13
C PHE A 47 3.78 2.23 2.89
N ARG A 48 3.08 2.78 3.87
CA ARG A 48 1.68 3.18 3.73
C ARG A 48 1.37 4.33 4.68
N LEU A 49 0.77 5.38 4.14
CA LEU A 49 0.17 6.45 4.94
C LEU A 49 -1.34 6.32 4.89
N GLY A 50 -1.93 5.69 5.91
CA GLY A 50 -3.38 5.70 6.13
C GLY A 50 -3.86 7.02 6.72
N LEU A 51 -5.17 7.15 6.91
CA LEU A 51 -5.76 8.38 7.46
C LEU A 51 -5.25 8.70 8.87
N SER A 52 -5.08 7.68 9.73
CA SER A 52 -4.49 7.83 11.07
C SER A 52 -3.05 8.36 11.02
N GLU A 53 -2.24 7.83 10.10
CA GLU A 53 -0.86 8.27 9.92
C GLU A 53 -0.79 9.68 9.34
N ILE A 54 -1.69 10.04 8.42
CA ILE A 54 -1.80 11.41 7.89
C ILE A 54 -2.19 12.39 9.00
N GLU A 55 -3.21 12.09 9.80
CA GLU A 55 -3.60 12.95 10.92
C GLU A 55 -2.46 13.10 11.95
N GLU A 56 -1.72 12.04 12.25
CA GLU A 56 -0.54 12.12 13.13
C GLU A 56 0.57 12.99 12.51
N LEU A 57 0.83 12.82 11.22
CA LEU A 57 1.79 13.62 10.48
C LEU A 57 1.42 15.11 10.54
N GLU A 58 0.18 15.45 10.23
CA GLU A 58 -0.29 16.84 10.26
C GLU A 58 -0.11 17.47 11.64
N ARG A 59 -0.50 16.76 12.71
CA ARG A 59 -0.29 17.22 14.10
C ARG A 59 1.19 17.43 14.44
N LYS A 60 2.07 16.51 14.03
CA LYS A 60 3.53 16.62 14.28
C LYS A 60 4.20 17.72 13.48
N ARG A 61 3.66 18.05 12.31
CA ARG A 61 4.26 19.03 11.39
C ARG A 61 3.66 20.41 11.50
N ASP A 62 2.47 20.52 12.10
CA ASP A 62 1.64 21.73 12.10
C ASP A 62 1.44 22.24 10.67
N LEU A 63 1.12 21.30 9.76
CA LEU A 63 0.95 21.52 8.33
C LEU A 63 -0.05 20.51 7.79
N GLY A 64 -0.91 20.95 6.86
CA GLY A 64 -1.76 20.03 6.12
C GLY A 64 -0.96 19.15 5.15
N ILE A 65 -1.48 17.95 4.86
CA ILE A 65 -0.82 16.95 3.99
C ILE A 65 -0.45 17.53 2.62
N PHE A 66 -1.30 18.37 2.03
CA PHE A 66 -1.02 19.01 0.75
C PHE A 66 0.17 19.99 0.81
N GLN A 67 0.35 20.68 1.94
CA GLN A 67 1.52 21.55 2.14
C GLN A 67 2.80 20.73 2.29
N ILE A 68 2.72 19.59 3.00
CA ILE A 68 3.85 18.66 3.15
C ILE A 68 4.28 18.11 1.78
N VAL A 69 3.33 17.61 0.99
CA VAL A 69 3.58 17.11 -0.38
C VAL A 69 4.18 18.20 -1.27
N THR A 70 3.64 19.42 -1.22
CA THR A 70 4.16 20.56 -1.98
C THR A 70 5.61 20.87 -1.59
N ARG A 71 5.95 20.86 -0.30
CA ARG A 71 7.32 21.13 0.17
C ARG A 71 8.32 20.04 -0.22
N LEU A 72 7.88 18.78 -0.22
CA LEU A 72 8.67 17.63 -0.60
C LEU A 72 8.89 17.52 -2.12
N SER A 73 8.11 18.25 -2.93
CA SER A 73 8.16 18.10 -4.37
C SER A 73 9.56 18.43 -4.93
N PRO A 74 10.03 17.68 -5.94
CA PRO A 74 11.33 17.92 -6.60
C PRO A 74 11.45 19.33 -7.20
N GLU A 75 10.33 19.95 -7.56
CA GLU A 75 10.28 21.28 -8.15
C GLU A 75 10.46 22.40 -7.11
N ILE A 76 9.89 22.22 -5.92
CA ILE A 76 9.85 23.27 -4.89
C ILE A 76 11.00 23.11 -3.90
N ARG A 77 11.24 21.90 -3.40
CA ARG A 77 12.34 21.55 -2.46
C ARG A 77 12.45 22.47 -1.23
N GLN A 78 11.30 22.81 -0.64
CA GLN A 78 11.22 23.63 0.57
C GLN A 78 10.98 22.80 1.84
N CYS A 79 11.17 21.49 1.76
CA CYS A 79 11.01 20.58 2.90
C CYS A 79 12.06 20.83 3.99
N ARG A 80 11.64 20.66 5.23
CA ARG A 80 12.51 20.57 6.39
C ARG A 80 12.85 19.10 6.64
N LEU A 81 13.97 18.81 7.30
CA LEU A 81 14.34 17.43 7.67
C LEU A 81 13.18 16.66 8.35
N PRO A 82 12.42 17.24 9.30
CA PRO A 82 11.31 16.51 9.91
C PRO A 82 10.10 16.29 8.99
N ASP A 83 10.00 17.03 7.88
CA ASP A 83 8.99 16.75 6.84
C ASP A 83 9.35 15.45 6.10
N ILE A 84 10.64 15.14 5.94
CA ILE A 84 11.15 13.89 5.34
C ILE A 84 11.08 12.74 6.35
N SER A 85 11.67 12.93 7.54
CA SER A 85 11.85 11.84 8.50
C SER A 85 10.53 11.34 9.07
N GLU A 86 9.55 12.21 9.35
CA GLU A 86 8.24 11.77 9.86
C GLU A 86 7.37 11.10 8.78
N VAL A 87 7.45 11.56 7.52
CA VAL A 87 6.74 10.88 6.42
C VAL A 87 7.24 9.45 6.24
N ILE A 88 8.56 9.26 6.24
CA ILE A 88 9.17 7.93 6.12
C ILE A 88 8.83 7.07 7.35
N ARG A 89 8.97 7.62 8.57
CA ARG A 89 8.67 6.91 9.82
C ARG A 89 7.22 6.43 9.86
N LEU A 90 6.27 7.32 9.59
CA LEU A 90 4.85 7.00 9.61
C LEU A 90 4.46 6.10 8.44
N GLY A 91 5.09 6.27 7.27
CA GLY A 91 4.95 5.35 6.15
C GLY A 91 5.36 3.92 6.52
N LEU A 92 6.51 3.74 7.18
CA LEU A 92 6.98 2.42 7.66
C LEU A 92 6.00 1.81 8.68
N ILE A 93 5.50 2.63 9.61
CA ILE A 93 4.54 2.17 10.64
C ILE A 93 3.24 1.72 9.99
N GLY A 94 2.66 2.55 9.11
CA GLY A 94 1.43 2.19 8.41
C GLY A 94 1.63 1.03 7.43
N GLY A 95 2.87 0.78 6.99
CA GLY A 95 3.31 -0.39 6.21
C GLY A 95 3.59 -1.65 7.03
N GLY A 96 3.48 -1.58 8.36
CA GLY A 96 3.54 -2.74 9.27
C GLY A 96 4.82 -2.89 10.08
N LYS A 97 5.76 -1.94 10.03
CA LYS A 97 6.90 -1.92 10.96
C LYS A 97 6.47 -1.47 12.35
N SER A 98 7.14 -1.97 13.39
CA SER A 98 6.92 -1.46 14.73
C SER A 98 7.41 0.00 14.85
N PRO A 99 6.84 0.83 15.73
CA PRO A 99 7.29 2.21 15.91
C PRO A 99 8.78 2.31 16.29
N THR A 100 9.28 1.36 17.09
CA THR A 100 10.69 1.32 17.50
C THR A 100 11.61 0.99 16.33
N ASP A 101 11.25 0.00 15.51
CA ASP A 101 12.07 -0.37 14.33
C ASP A 101 12.07 0.75 13.30
N ALA A 102 10.92 1.37 13.05
CA ALA A 102 10.80 2.51 12.15
C ALA A 102 11.67 3.68 12.61
N LEU A 103 11.72 3.97 13.92
CA LEU A 103 12.58 5.01 14.48
C LEU A 103 14.07 4.69 14.29
N VAL A 104 14.49 3.44 14.49
CA VAL A 104 15.89 3.03 14.30
C VAL A 104 16.30 3.19 12.84
N LEU A 105 15.47 2.75 11.89
CA LEU A 105 15.73 2.88 10.46
C LEU A 105 15.83 4.35 10.04
N VAL A 106 14.89 5.20 10.47
CA VAL A 106 14.88 6.62 10.12
C VAL A 106 16.10 7.35 10.68
N ARG A 107 16.52 7.05 11.92
CA ARG A 107 17.75 7.65 12.47
C ARG A 107 18.97 7.33 11.62
N ARG A 108 19.15 6.03 11.32
CA ARG A 108 20.33 5.56 10.56
C ARG A 108 20.33 6.03 9.12
N TYR A 109 19.18 6.00 8.45
CA TYR A 109 19.10 6.18 6.99
C TYR A 109 18.52 7.52 6.56
N VAL A 110 18.06 8.36 7.48
CA VAL A 110 17.58 9.72 7.20
C VAL A 110 18.34 10.75 8.03
N ASP A 111 18.32 10.65 9.36
CA ASP A 111 18.88 11.69 10.23
C ASP A 111 20.42 11.77 10.16
N GLU A 112 21.08 10.63 9.93
CA GLU A 112 22.55 10.50 9.80
C GLU A 112 23.03 10.59 8.33
N ARG A 113 22.14 10.95 7.40
CA ARG A 113 22.41 10.98 5.95
C ARG A 113 22.25 12.41 5.39
N PRO A 114 22.79 12.71 4.19
CA PRO A 114 22.54 13.98 3.52
C PRO A 114 21.05 14.29 3.42
N ILE A 115 20.66 15.52 3.79
CA ILE A 115 19.25 15.93 3.96
C ILE A 115 18.36 15.61 2.75
N ASP A 116 18.91 15.69 1.54
CA ASP A 116 18.16 15.55 0.31
C ASP A 116 18.04 14.11 -0.21
N GLU A 117 18.87 13.19 0.31
CA GLU A 117 18.96 11.80 -0.17
C GLU A 117 17.62 11.08 -0.11
N ASN A 118 16.79 11.40 0.88
CA ASN A 118 15.52 10.74 1.15
C ASN A 118 14.29 11.56 0.76
N ARG A 119 14.47 12.75 0.16
CA ARG A 119 13.35 13.63 -0.19
C ARG A 119 12.38 12.94 -1.15
N ASP A 120 12.91 12.32 -2.20
CA ASP A 120 12.08 11.73 -3.26
C ASP A 120 11.33 10.48 -2.76
N THR A 121 11.94 9.70 -1.86
CA THR A 121 11.27 8.60 -1.16
C THR A 121 10.11 9.12 -0.32
N ALA A 122 10.33 10.16 0.49
CA ALA A 122 9.26 10.77 1.27
C ALA A 122 8.15 11.33 0.37
N TYR A 123 8.50 12.00 -0.72
CA TYR A 123 7.54 12.52 -1.69
C TYR A 123 6.66 11.42 -2.30
N ALA A 124 7.26 10.31 -2.73
CA ALA A 124 6.55 9.16 -3.28
C ALA A 124 5.56 8.54 -2.27
N ILE A 125 5.99 8.38 -1.01
CA ILE A 125 5.14 7.86 0.07
C ILE A 125 3.94 8.79 0.33
N ALA A 126 4.19 10.10 0.41
CA ALA A 126 3.14 11.09 0.65
C ALA A 126 2.11 11.16 -0.50
N LEU A 127 2.58 11.09 -1.76
CA LEU A 127 1.72 11.01 -2.93
C LEU A 127 0.89 9.73 -2.97
N ALA A 128 1.47 8.57 -2.62
CA ALA A 128 0.73 7.31 -2.53
C ALA A 128 -0.41 7.38 -1.50
N GLY A 129 -0.16 8.04 -0.36
CA GLY A 129 -1.15 8.40 0.65
C GLY A 129 -2.34 9.17 0.09
N LEU A 130 -2.07 10.24 -0.68
CA LEU A 130 -3.10 11.09 -1.28
C LEU A 130 -3.90 10.39 -2.37
N MET A 131 -3.23 9.69 -3.28
CA MET A 131 -3.85 9.11 -4.46
C MET A 131 -4.51 7.75 -4.20
N ARG A 132 -4.40 7.22 -2.98
CA ARG A 132 -4.77 5.84 -2.64
C ARG A 132 -4.21 4.83 -3.65
N VAL A 133 -2.95 5.00 -4.05
CA VAL A 133 -2.29 4.10 -5.02
C VAL A 133 -2.35 2.67 -4.51
N HIS A 134 -2.61 1.76 -5.43
CA HIS A 134 -2.60 0.32 -5.22
C HIS A 134 -1.43 -0.28 -5.98
N THR A 135 -0.51 -0.94 -5.28
CA THR A 135 0.39 -1.89 -5.96
C THR A 135 -0.44 -3.12 -6.34
N SER A 136 -0.68 -3.29 -7.63
CA SER A 136 -1.52 -4.36 -8.15
C SER A 136 -0.70 -5.62 -8.39
N GLU A 137 -0.73 -6.53 -7.42
CA GLU A 137 -0.91 -7.95 -7.75
C GLU A 137 -2.04 -8.46 -6.84
N VAL A 138 -3.24 -8.09 -7.23
CA VAL A 138 -4.48 -8.62 -6.67
C VAL A 138 -4.96 -9.62 -7.71
N GLU A 139 -4.88 -10.92 -7.39
CA GLU A 139 -5.66 -11.92 -8.10
C GLU A 139 -7.10 -11.42 -8.16
N LYS A 140 -7.64 -11.28 -9.37
CA LYS A 140 -9.04 -10.93 -9.58
C LYS A 140 -9.88 -11.89 -8.72
N PRO A 141 -10.72 -11.42 -7.78
CA PRO A 141 -11.69 -12.31 -7.17
C PRO A 141 -12.61 -12.81 -8.29
N SER A 142 -12.41 -14.06 -8.67
CA SER A 142 -13.30 -14.80 -9.56
C SER A 142 -14.65 -14.94 -8.86
N GLY A 143 -15.69 -14.37 -9.47
CA GLY A 143 -17.07 -14.72 -9.18
C GLY A 143 -17.85 -13.61 -8.48
N GLU A 144 -18.39 -12.70 -9.27
CA GLU A 144 -19.67 -12.08 -8.92
C GLU A 144 -20.75 -13.11 -9.30
N PRO A 145 -21.52 -13.70 -8.37
CA PRO A 145 -22.70 -14.43 -8.77
C PRO A 145 -23.70 -13.40 -9.32
N GLU A 146 -24.07 -13.61 -10.57
CA GLU A 146 -25.10 -12.89 -11.30
C GLU A 146 -26.33 -12.67 -10.40
N ALA A 147 -26.64 -11.40 -10.13
CA ALA A 147 -27.84 -11.05 -9.38
C ALA A 147 -29.07 -11.53 -10.18
N ALA A 148 -29.73 -12.56 -9.67
CA ALA A 148 -31.04 -12.97 -10.15
C ALA A 148 -31.99 -11.77 -10.07
N LYS A 149 -32.53 -11.35 -11.22
CA LYS A 149 -33.62 -10.38 -11.28
C LYS A 149 -34.82 -10.97 -10.55
N THR A 150 -35.08 -10.53 -9.32
CA THR A 150 -36.38 -10.74 -8.69
C THR A 150 -37.26 -9.53 -9.00
N ASP A 151 -38.17 -9.72 -9.93
CA ASP A 151 -39.30 -8.84 -10.20
C ASP A 151 -40.21 -8.85 -8.96
N GLY A 152 -40.42 -7.68 -8.35
CA GLY A 152 -41.00 -7.60 -7.01
C GLY A 152 -41.42 -6.19 -6.63
N SER A 153 -42.33 -5.62 -7.41
CA SER A 153 -43.12 -4.46 -6.97
C SER A 153 -44.04 -4.88 -5.82
N ILE A 154 -43.82 -4.36 -4.62
CA ILE A 154 -44.86 -4.30 -3.59
C ILE A 154 -44.74 -2.97 -2.85
N SER A 155 -45.44 -1.95 -3.35
CA SER A 155 -45.70 -0.73 -2.59
C SER A 155 -46.61 -1.05 -1.39
N PRO A 156 -46.38 -0.45 -0.21
CA PRO A 156 -47.29 -0.59 0.92
C PRO A 156 -48.60 0.19 0.66
N PRO A 157 -49.79 -0.35 1.00
CA PRO A 157 -51.03 0.40 0.90
C PRO A 157 -51.10 1.47 1.99
N SER A 158 -51.29 2.73 1.59
CA SER A 158 -51.68 3.82 2.50
C SER A 158 -52.97 3.46 3.22
N GLN A 159 -52.96 3.51 4.55
CA GLN A 159 -54.19 3.48 5.33
C GLN A 159 -54.69 4.92 5.48
N ASP A 160 -55.88 5.19 4.96
CA ASP A 160 -56.63 6.41 5.25
C ASP A 160 -57.00 6.45 6.74
N GLN A 161 -56.64 7.55 7.40
CA GLN A 161 -57.00 7.83 8.79
C GLN A 161 -58.37 8.53 8.80
N PRO A 162 -59.41 8.00 9.47
CA PRO A 162 -60.70 8.67 9.52
C PRO A 162 -60.70 9.82 10.53
N SER A 163 -61.45 10.87 10.18
CA SER A 163 -61.71 12.11 10.93
C SER A 163 -62.37 11.91 12.30
#